data_AF-A0A3D3ISJ6-F1
#
_entry.id   AF-A0A3D3ISJ6-F1
#
_cell.length_a   1.000
_cell.length_b   1.000
_cell.length_c   1.000
_cell.angle_alpha   90.00
_cell.angle_beta   90.00
_cell.angle_gamma   90.00
#
_symmetry.space_group_name_H-M   'P 1'
#
loop_
_entity.id
_entity.type
_entity.pdbx_description
1 polymer ?
#
loop_
_entity_poly.entity_id
_entity_poly.type
_entity_poly.pdbx_seq_one_letter_code
_entity_poly.pdbx_strand_id
1 'polypeptide(L)'
;MAADINQNGQVGGLALPTARSLSAGSLYAGVGAGTPYRNIYVGIQPIQALRLTIRQQQDERTNFTYPGLDMQVQLTDEGEWIPASALGYTHAVGQRRFGGEYFVMSKRVWDLDFNLGLGWGRYANHGVFRNPFAQGFDSYRDIERDVGIGSTGPKAWYRGKRMGLFGGVTYQTPVEGLKLLLEYDRDPYFQEQVEAALSNVKRIRQNAPFNIGASYDIYKGINVTLAFYNFSRAQLNLSYAFNFQDDAKEQLQMTHLRDMVPAPLPPPDDIAADLKTMENLAWRQGADFLSIERSEDSSNIYLRYRAGDHPPYATYLGRAAYSVAEHAERDITSITLVPEHDGLVAGSYTFVRRDLDLATDFSGSPEEILQNAHIRRAEITDAPELDMQSHRPWKFHVEQKIDNSGYEFGYLWLTRARFLAGGTYEPMNGITLGVTAGLEGGDNIPVIPQTGSKIVRSNIDAYTQNAADIDSFYINAMRSVLPGLHVRATAGLLEEMYRGISTEILYQPHDARWAISAESNWLQQRDPAHDFGRTNYN
;
A
#
# COMPACT_ATOMS: atom_id res chain seq x y z
N MET A 1 4.98 22.65 11.57
CA MET A 1 4.33 23.39 10.47
C MET A 1 4.36 22.48 9.25
N ALA A 2 3.23 22.24 8.60
CA ALA A 2 3.20 21.38 7.41
C ALA A 2 4.02 22.05 6.30
N ALA A 3 4.98 21.33 5.75
CA ALA A 3 5.74 21.80 4.62
C ALA A 3 4.88 21.65 3.35
N ASP A 4 4.85 22.68 2.52
CA ASP A 4 3.95 22.73 1.36
C ASP A 4 4.38 21.70 0.32
N ILE A 5 3.40 21.17 -0.42
CA ILE A 5 3.67 20.26 -1.53
C ILE A 5 3.59 21.06 -2.81
N ASN A 6 4.71 21.10 -3.51
CA ASN A 6 4.88 21.85 -4.73
C ASN A 6 4.17 21.14 -5.91
N GLN A 7 4.10 21.79 -7.06
CA GLN A 7 3.36 21.28 -8.22
C GLN A 7 3.89 19.93 -8.77
N ASN A 8 5.10 19.56 -8.42
CA ASN A 8 5.76 18.33 -8.83
C ASN A 8 5.57 17.20 -7.81
N GLY A 9 4.78 17.42 -6.76
CA GLY A 9 4.57 16.47 -5.67
C GLY A 9 5.75 16.36 -4.71
N GLN A 10 6.59 17.38 -4.64
CA GLN A 10 7.73 17.42 -3.72
C GLN A 10 7.45 18.40 -2.60
N VAL A 11 7.94 18.09 -1.40
CA VAL A 11 7.86 19.01 -0.28
C VAL A 11 8.82 20.18 -0.52
N GLY A 12 8.28 21.39 -0.60
CA GLY A 12 9.08 22.59 -0.81
C GLY A 12 8.31 23.79 -1.34
N GLY A 13 8.95 24.52 -2.25
CA GLY A 13 8.45 25.80 -2.76
C GLY A 13 7.41 25.65 -3.88
N LEU A 14 7.62 26.32 -5.00
CA LEU A 14 6.72 26.32 -6.16
C LEU A 14 7.05 25.14 -7.10
N ALA A 15 8.32 25.03 -7.50
CA ALA A 15 8.83 23.91 -8.30
C ALA A 15 10.06 23.25 -7.68
N LEU A 16 10.73 23.92 -6.74
CA LEU A 16 11.96 23.43 -6.12
C LEU A 16 11.67 22.64 -4.83
N PRO A 17 12.46 21.58 -4.57
CA PRO A 17 12.37 20.84 -3.32
C PRO A 17 13.03 21.60 -2.17
N THR A 18 12.63 21.29 -0.94
CA THR A 18 13.37 21.64 0.27
C THR A 18 14.04 20.40 0.86
N ALA A 19 14.88 20.61 1.87
CA ALA A 19 15.49 19.54 2.64
C ALA A 19 14.57 18.95 3.72
N ARG A 20 13.40 19.57 3.95
CA ARG A 20 12.48 19.16 5.01
C ARG A 20 11.56 18.04 4.54
N SER A 21 11.15 17.25 5.51
CA SER A 21 10.20 16.16 5.38
C SER A 21 8.89 16.49 6.09
N LEU A 22 7.81 15.88 5.62
CA LEU A 22 6.60 15.69 6.41
C LEU A 22 6.89 14.73 7.58
N SER A 23 5.96 14.64 8.52
CA SER A 23 6.04 13.65 9.60
C SER A 23 5.98 12.22 9.04
N ALA A 24 6.68 11.29 9.70
CA ALA A 24 6.57 9.87 9.38
C ALA A 24 5.10 9.39 9.41
N GLY A 25 4.72 8.55 8.45
CA GLY A 25 3.34 8.09 8.27
C GLY A 25 2.44 9.08 7.49
N SER A 26 2.98 10.14 6.91
CA SER A 26 2.21 11.05 6.05
C SER A 26 1.96 10.48 4.66
N LEU A 27 0.72 10.61 4.20
CA LEU A 27 0.30 10.45 2.81
C LEU A 27 -0.16 11.78 2.26
N TYR A 28 0.08 12.00 0.97
CA TYR A 28 -0.42 13.16 0.28
C TYR A 28 -0.71 12.89 -1.18
N ALA A 29 -1.61 13.69 -1.74
CA ALA A 29 -1.94 13.68 -3.15
C ALA A 29 -2.22 15.11 -3.61
N GLY A 30 -2.09 15.36 -4.90
CA GLY A 30 -2.41 16.67 -5.43
C GLY A 30 -2.46 16.72 -6.94
N VAL A 31 -3.00 17.83 -7.42
CA VAL A 31 -3.15 18.16 -8.83
C VAL A 31 -2.58 19.55 -9.10
N GLY A 32 -1.71 19.63 -10.10
CA GLY A 32 -1.16 20.87 -10.62
C GLY A 32 -1.69 21.12 -12.03
N ALA A 33 -2.12 22.34 -12.33
CA ALA A 33 -2.60 22.72 -13.65
C ALA A 33 -2.02 24.07 -14.06
N GLY A 34 -1.33 24.09 -15.20
CA GLY A 34 -0.97 25.33 -15.88
C GLY A 34 -0.01 25.07 -17.03
N THR A 35 0.39 26.12 -17.75
CA THR A 35 1.16 25.88 -18.98
C THR A 35 2.63 25.55 -18.66
N PRO A 36 3.25 24.55 -19.30
CA PRO A 36 2.68 23.60 -20.27
C PRO A 36 2.25 22.26 -19.65
N TYR A 37 2.21 22.15 -18.31
CA TYR A 37 2.08 20.87 -17.62
C TYR A 37 0.85 20.76 -16.74
N ARG A 38 0.18 19.61 -16.85
CA ARG A 38 -0.76 19.13 -15.84
C ARG A 38 -0.12 18.00 -15.07
N ASN A 39 -0.12 18.10 -13.76
CA ASN A 39 0.52 17.16 -12.87
C ASN A 39 -0.54 16.51 -11.97
N ILE A 40 -0.44 15.20 -11.80
CA ILE A 40 -1.11 14.47 -10.72
C ILE A 40 -0.02 13.72 -9.97
N TYR A 41 -0.07 13.73 -8.64
CA TYR A 41 0.90 13.02 -7.84
C TYR A 41 0.28 12.45 -6.57
N VAL A 42 0.88 11.36 -6.11
CA VAL A 42 0.62 10.72 -4.83
C VAL A 42 1.96 10.41 -4.20
N GLY A 43 2.14 10.76 -2.93
CA GLY A 43 3.37 10.49 -2.23
C GLY A 43 3.17 10.03 -0.79
N ILE A 44 4.20 9.40 -0.29
CA ILE A 44 4.27 8.82 1.05
C ILE A 44 5.58 9.19 1.73
N GLN A 45 5.50 9.47 3.01
CA GLN A 45 6.62 9.66 3.92
C GLN A 45 6.62 8.50 4.94
N PRO A 46 7.05 7.28 4.56
CA PRO A 46 6.94 6.12 5.43
C PRO A 46 7.75 6.28 6.72
N ILE A 47 8.91 6.92 6.62
CA ILE A 47 9.79 7.27 7.72
C ILE A 47 10.27 8.71 7.55
N GLN A 48 10.74 9.34 8.62
CA GLN A 48 11.21 10.73 8.59
C GLN A 48 12.28 10.96 7.51
N ALA A 49 13.19 10.00 7.33
CA ALA A 49 14.30 10.12 6.41
C ALA A 49 13.94 9.91 4.93
N LEU A 50 12.84 9.24 4.60
CA LEU A 50 12.56 8.80 3.22
C LEU A 50 11.21 9.34 2.75
N ARG A 51 11.20 9.95 1.57
CA ARG A 51 9.99 10.33 0.84
C ARG A 51 9.99 9.70 -0.54
N LEU A 52 8.84 9.18 -0.93
CA LEU A 52 8.57 8.66 -2.27
C LEU A 52 7.37 9.39 -2.85
N THR A 53 7.44 9.75 -4.13
CA THR A 53 6.34 10.39 -4.84
C THR A 53 6.19 9.75 -6.21
N ILE A 54 5.03 9.17 -6.48
CA ILE A 54 4.65 8.81 -7.83
C ILE A 54 3.95 10.02 -8.44
N ARG A 55 4.41 10.45 -9.61
CA ARG A 55 3.86 11.60 -10.30
C ARG A 55 3.68 11.33 -11.78
N GLN A 56 2.78 12.09 -12.36
CA GLN A 56 2.34 11.99 -13.73
C GLN A 56 2.22 13.39 -14.31
N GLN A 57 3.03 13.69 -15.31
CA GLN A 57 3.18 15.04 -15.86
C GLN A 57 2.82 15.06 -17.34
N GLN A 58 1.67 15.62 -17.68
CA GLN A 58 1.14 15.71 -19.04
C GLN A 58 1.56 17.03 -19.68
N ASP A 59 2.19 16.98 -20.84
CA ASP A 59 2.52 18.15 -21.65
C ASP A 59 1.33 18.55 -22.52
N GLU A 60 0.67 19.66 -22.19
CA GLU A 60 -0.51 20.16 -22.92
C GLU A 60 -0.22 20.47 -24.40
N ARG A 61 1.04 20.67 -24.77
CA ARG A 61 1.43 21.03 -26.14
C ARG A 61 1.43 19.83 -27.07
N THR A 62 1.78 18.66 -26.55
CA THR A 62 1.92 17.41 -27.32
C THR A 62 0.89 16.36 -26.91
N ASN A 63 0.19 16.59 -25.80
CA ASN A 63 -0.69 15.64 -25.12
C ASN A 63 0.01 14.36 -24.63
N PHE A 64 1.35 14.31 -24.67
CA PHE A 64 2.12 13.21 -24.10
C PHE A 64 2.21 13.33 -22.60
N THR A 65 2.27 12.19 -21.93
CA THR A 65 2.40 12.17 -20.49
C THR A 65 3.57 11.34 -20.02
N TYR A 66 4.23 11.86 -18.99
CA TYR A 66 5.49 11.34 -18.51
C TYR A 66 5.34 10.96 -17.03
N PRO A 67 5.29 9.65 -16.72
CA PRO A 67 5.29 9.20 -15.34
C PRO A 67 6.70 9.23 -14.75
N GLY A 68 6.75 9.36 -13.44
CA GLY A 68 7.99 9.39 -12.66
C GLY A 68 7.78 8.93 -11.23
N LEU A 69 8.79 8.25 -10.71
CA LEU A 69 9.00 8.06 -9.28
C LEU A 69 10.08 9.03 -8.83
N ASP A 70 9.73 9.94 -7.93
CA ASP A 70 10.67 10.76 -7.21
C ASP A 70 11.02 10.11 -5.87
N MET A 71 12.25 10.31 -5.43
CA MET A 71 12.76 9.85 -4.15
C MET A 71 13.55 10.96 -3.47
N GLN A 72 13.36 11.18 -2.18
CA GLN A 72 14.20 12.06 -1.37
C GLN A 72 14.61 11.35 -0.08
N VAL A 73 15.89 11.47 0.28
CA VAL A 73 16.45 11.01 1.54
C VAL A 73 16.94 12.22 2.32
N GLN A 74 16.26 12.54 3.43
CA GLN A 74 16.70 13.54 4.39
C GLN A 74 17.90 12.98 5.18
N LEU A 75 18.97 13.76 5.25
CA LEU A 75 20.24 13.39 5.89
C LEU A 75 20.37 13.99 7.28
N THR A 76 19.93 15.24 7.45
CA THR A 76 19.98 15.94 8.74
C THR A 76 18.68 16.68 9.01
N ASP A 77 18.28 16.70 10.27
CA ASP A 77 17.26 17.60 10.76
C ASP A 77 17.82 19.02 10.94
N GLU A 78 16.93 19.99 10.89
CA GLU A 78 17.28 21.38 11.16
C GLU A 78 17.58 21.55 12.66
N GLY A 79 18.81 21.95 12.99
CA GLY A 79 19.21 22.33 14.34
C GLY A 79 19.30 23.85 14.50
N GLU A 80 19.87 24.33 15.59
CA GLU A 80 20.12 25.77 15.80
C GLU A 80 21.13 26.33 14.79
N TRP A 81 22.22 25.60 14.53
CA TRP A 81 23.31 26.03 13.64
C TRP A 81 23.41 25.22 12.34
N ILE A 82 22.86 24.01 12.35
CA ILE A 82 22.93 23.07 11.22
C ILE A 82 21.65 23.21 10.39
N PRO A 83 21.71 23.47 9.07
CA PRO A 83 20.54 23.42 8.22
C PRO A 83 20.06 21.97 8.06
N ALA A 84 18.76 21.79 7.81
CA ALA A 84 18.29 20.50 7.29
C ALA A 84 18.97 20.25 5.95
N SER A 85 19.31 19.00 5.66
CA SER A 85 19.91 18.62 4.38
C SER A 85 19.29 17.35 3.82
N ALA A 86 19.19 17.27 2.49
CA ALA A 86 18.62 16.11 1.81
C ALA A 86 19.28 15.87 0.45
N LEU A 87 19.30 14.60 0.05
CA LEU A 87 19.57 14.16 -1.31
C LEU A 87 18.26 13.75 -1.97
N GLY A 88 18.02 14.18 -3.20
CA GLY A 88 16.84 13.76 -3.91
C GLY A 88 17.08 13.48 -5.38
N TYR A 89 16.11 12.76 -5.93
CA TYR A 89 16.10 12.20 -7.27
C TYR A 89 14.72 12.44 -7.84
N THR A 90 14.64 13.24 -8.89
CA THR A 90 13.43 13.47 -9.67
C THR A 90 13.42 12.53 -10.85
N HIS A 91 12.30 11.83 -11.09
CA HIS A 91 12.23 10.71 -12.02
C HIS A 91 13.41 9.73 -11.81
N ALA A 92 13.64 9.32 -10.56
CA ALA A 92 14.59 8.25 -10.22
C ALA A 92 14.30 6.99 -11.04
N VAL A 93 13.00 6.71 -11.22
CA VAL A 93 12.44 5.83 -12.24
C VAL A 93 11.52 6.66 -13.13
N GLY A 94 11.56 6.47 -14.44
CA GLY A 94 10.72 7.20 -15.41
C GLY A 94 11.55 7.92 -16.47
N GLN A 95 11.02 9.04 -16.95
CA GLN A 95 11.50 9.73 -18.14
C GLN A 95 12.69 10.67 -17.88
N ARG A 96 13.80 10.48 -18.61
CA ARG A 96 15.07 11.21 -18.41
C ARG A 96 14.94 12.73 -18.55
N ARG A 97 13.96 13.20 -19.33
CA ARG A 97 13.62 14.62 -19.51
C ARG A 97 13.47 15.41 -18.22
N PHE A 98 12.89 14.76 -17.22
CA PHE A 98 12.62 15.32 -15.91
C PHE A 98 13.61 14.81 -14.86
N GLY A 99 14.54 13.95 -15.28
CA GLY A 99 15.55 13.31 -14.48
C GLY A 99 16.53 14.32 -13.90
N GLY A 100 16.62 14.40 -12.58
CA GLY A 100 17.51 15.31 -11.88
C GLY A 100 17.89 14.80 -10.50
N GLU A 101 19.17 14.84 -10.19
CA GLU A 101 19.68 14.58 -8.84
C GLU A 101 19.97 15.92 -8.18
N TYR A 102 19.72 16.03 -6.88
CA TYR A 102 20.01 17.24 -6.15
C TYR A 102 20.45 16.96 -4.72
N PHE A 103 21.24 17.89 -4.22
CA PHE A 103 21.50 18.09 -2.81
C PHE A 103 20.92 19.45 -2.42
N VAL A 104 20.13 19.50 -1.36
CA VAL A 104 19.49 20.74 -0.90
C VAL A 104 19.69 20.90 0.59
N MET A 105 19.89 22.15 1.00
CA MET A 105 19.91 22.59 2.38
C MET A 105 18.75 23.55 2.64
N SER A 106 18.15 23.50 3.82
CA SER A 106 17.07 24.40 4.21
C SER A 106 17.25 24.92 5.64
N LYS A 107 16.96 26.21 5.83
CA LYS A 107 17.13 26.90 7.10
C LYS A 107 16.07 27.98 7.26
N ARG A 108 15.37 27.95 8.39
CA ARG A 108 14.44 28.99 8.78
C ARG A 108 15.13 29.99 9.70
N VAL A 109 14.95 31.26 9.39
CA VAL A 109 15.36 32.39 10.21
C VAL A 109 14.13 33.27 10.36
N TRP A 110 13.50 33.19 11.53
CA TRP A 110 12.29 33.95 11.87
C TRP A 110 11.14 33.59 10.91
N ASP A 111 10.60 34.59 10.20
CA ASP A 111 9.51 34.42 9.24
C ASP A 111 10.01 34.10 7.82
N LEU A 112 11.32 33.99 7.63
CA LEU A 112 11.93 33.64 6.35
C LEU A 112 12.46 32.20 6.39
N ASP A 113 12.16 31.45 5.36
CA ASP A 113 12.62 30.09 5.17
C ASP A 113 13.41 29.98 3.88
N PHE A 114 14.69 29.66 3.99
CA PHE A 114 15.64 29.64 2.90
C PHE A 114 15.91 28.21 2.46
N ASN A 115 15.97 28.00 1.14
CA ASN A 115 16.50 26.78 0.56
C ASN A 115 17.61 27.10 -0.46
N LEU A 116 18.65 26.28 -0.46
CA LEU A 116 19.76 26.39 -1.40
C LEU A 116 20.18 25.00 -1.81
N GLY A 117 20.24 24.75 -3.11
CA GLY A 117 20.54 23.44 -3.64
C GLY A 117 21.47 23.46 -4.83
N LEU A 118 22.18 22.35 -4.97
CA LEU A 118 23.01 22.02 -6.10
C LEU A 118 22.42 20.81 -6.79
N GLY A 119 22.41 20.80 -8.12
CA GLY A 119 21.82 19.69 -8.84
C GLY A 119 22.50 19.33 -10.15
N TRP A 120 22.17 18.12 -10.59
CA TRP A 120 22.57 17.45 -11.82
C TRP A 120 21.36 17.21 -12.72
N GLY A 121 21.59 16.85 -13.98
CA GLY A 121 20.51 16.64 -14.94
C GLY A 121 19.70 17.91 -15.17
N ARG A 122 18.38 17.84 -14.99
CA ARG A 122 17.49 19.01 -15.16
C ARG A 122 17.89 20.21 -14.31
N TYR A 123 18.39 19.97 -13.10
CA TYR A 123 18.87 21.04 -12.21
C TYR A 123 20.27 21.56 -12.57
N ALA A 124 20.99 20.93 -13.51
CA ALA A 124 22.32 21.35 -13.94
C ALA A 124 22.34 22.29 -15.16
N ASN A 125 21.18 22.56 -15.77
CA ASN A 125 21.14 23.35 -17.00
C ASN A 125 21.65 24.79 -16.76
N HIS A 126 22.49 25.28 -17.67
CA HIS A 126 23.32 26.49 -17.48
C HIS A 126 24.22 26.45 -16.23
N GLY A 127 24.66 25.26 -15.84
CA GLY A 127 25.42 25.02 -14.61
C GLY A 127 26.61 25.96 -14.42
N VAL A 128 26.73 26.46 -13.20
CA VAL A 128 27.73 27.45 -12.79
C VAL A 128 29.01 26.77 -12.29
N PHE A 129 28.87 25.54 -11.78
CA PHE A 129 29.97 24.77 -11.21
C PHE A 129 30.36 23.62 -12.13
N ARG A 130 31.65 23.28 -12.16
CA ARG A 130 32.13 22.04 -12.79
C ARG A 130 31.82 20.87 -11.88
N ASN A 131 31.26 19.79 -12.44
CA ASN A 131 30.99 18.57 -11.67
C ASN A 131 32.32 17.94 -11.18
N PRO A 132 32.58 17.83 -9.87
CA PRO A 132 33.83 17.29 -9.35
C PRO A 132 34.02 15.81 -9.74
N PHE A 133 32.93 15.04 -9.83
CA PHE A 133 33.01 13.64 -10.28
C PHE A 133 33.48 13.53 -11.73
N ALA A 134 33.07 14.44 -12.61
CA ALA A 134 33.52 14.49 -14.01
C ALA A 134 34.93 15.10 -14.19
N GLN A 135 35.55 15.60 -13.12
CA GLN A 135 36.96 15.97 -13.09
C GLN A 135 37.85 14.80 -12.66
N GLY A 136 37.39 14.00 -11.69
CA GLY A 136 38.14 12.84 -11.19
C GLY A 136 37.95 11.55 -12.01
N PHE A 137 36.81 11.40 -12.69
CA PHE A 137 36.44 10.17 -13.38
C PHE A 137 35.80 10.44 -14.75
N ASP A 138 36.44 10.01 -15.82
CA ASP A 138 35.95 10.22 -17.20
C ASP A 138 34.58 9.58 -17.46
N SER A 139 34.25 8.48 -16.75
CA SER A 139 32.95 7.81 -16.85
C SER A 139 31.76 8.68 -16.39
N TYR A 140 32.02 9.75 -15.62
CA TYR A 140 31.00 10.70 -15.16
C TYR A 140 30.83 11.89 -16.12
N ARG A 141 31.68 12.01 -17.15
CA ARG A 141 31.57 13.02 -18.20
C ARG A 141 30.57 12.57 -19.28
N ASP A 142 29.28 12.67 -18.95
CA ASP A 142 28.18 12.33 -19.87
C ASP A 142 27.57 13.61 -20.48
N ILE A 143 27.91 13.92 -21.73
CA ILE A 143 27.35 15.09 -22.45
C ILE A 143 25.86 14.89 -22.73
N GLU A 144 25.42 13.66 -22.95
CA GLU A 144 24.01 13.37 -23.20
C GLU A 144 23.17 13.69 -21.96
N ARG A 145 23.76 13.64 -20.75
CA ARG A 145 23.07 14.00 -19.49
C ARG A 145 22.77 15.47 -19.40
N ASP A 146 23.69 16.32 -19.87
CA ASP A 146 23.54 17.77 -19.90
C ASP A 146 22.44 18.23 -20.89
N VAL A 147 22.02 17.37 -21.82
CA VAL A 147 20.91 17.60 -22.77
C VAL A 147 19.69 16.69 -22.52
N GLY A 148 19.73 15.89 -21.44
CA GLY A 148 18.69 14.96 -21.01
C GLY A 148 18.45 13.71 -21.89
N ILE A 149 19.32 13.40 -22.85
CA ILE A 149 19.21 12.26 -23.77
C ILE A 149 20.01 11.07 -23.21
N GLY A 150 19.59 9.80 -23.33
CA GLY A 150 20.39 8.63 -22.92
C GLY A 150 19.82 7.81 -21.74
N SER A 151 20.68 7.12 -20.97
CA SER A 151 20.32 6.14 -19.92
C SER A 151 19.53 6.68 -18.71
N THR A 152 18.59 5.92 -18.14
CA THR A 152 17.87 6.27 -16.90
C THR A 152 18.35 5.46 -15.70
N GLY A 153 17.98 5.88 -14.48
CA GLY A 153 18.27 5.16 -13.25
C GLY A 153 19.72 5.28 -12.76
N PRO A 154 20.16 4.37 -11.86
CA PRO A 154 21.43 4.49 -11.11
C PRO A 154 22.68 4.68 -11.98
N LYS A 155 22.68 4.17 -13.21
CA LYS A 155 23.80 4.33 -14.14
C LYS A 155 24.01 5.77 -14.60
N ALA A 156 22.98 6.62 -14.54
CA ALA A 156 23.00 8.01 -15.01
C ALA A 156 23.16 9.05 -13.89
N TRP A 157 23.12 8.64 -12.63
CA TRP A 157 23.14 9.54 -11.48
C TRP A 157 24.48 10.24 -11.32
N TYR A 158 24.42 11.54 -10.96
CA TYR A 158 25.57 12.42 -10.69
C TYR A 158 26.54 12.61 -11.86
N ARG A 159 26.11 12.27 -13.07
CA ARG A 159 26.87 12.47 -14.32
C ARG A 159 26.52 13.82 -14.96
N GLY A 160 27.38 14.25 -15.87
CA GLY A 160 27.27 15.54 -16.56
C GLY A 160 28.49 16.42 -16.29
N LYS A 161 28.78 17.38 -17.18
CA LYS A 161 29.97 18.24 -17.03
C LYS A 161 29.81 19.29 -15.95
N ARG A 162 28.56 19.66 -15.65
CA ARG A 162 28.26 20.83 -14.81
C ARG A 162 27.21 20.50 -13.75
N MET A 163 27.21 21.32 -12.72
CA MET A 163 26.19 21.36 -11.68
C MET A 163 25.55 22.75 -11.67
N GLY A 164 24.24 22.79 -11.46
CA GLY A 164 23.47 24.01 -11.37
C GLY A 164 23.17 24.38 -9.93
N LEU A 165 22.87 25.65 -9.73
CA LEU A 165 22.48 26.22 -8.45
C LEU A 165 21.01 26.61 -8.55
N PHE A 166 20.23 26.18 -7.56
CA PHE A 166 18.85 26.61 -7.38
C PHE A 166 18.65 27.02 -5.93
N GLY A 167 17.61 27.79 -5.67
CA GLY A 167 17.26 28.17 -4.31
C GLY A 167 16.06 29.09 -4.28
N GLY A 168 15.72 29.54 -3.10
CA GLY A 168 14.46 30.24 -2.89
C GLY A 168 14.28 30.66 -1.45
N VAL A 169 13.29 31.50 -1.27
CA VAL A 169 12.87 32.03 0.02
C VAL A 169 11.36 31.99 0.10
N THR A 170 10.86 31.45 1.20
CA THR A 170 9.46 31.50 1.60
C THR A 170 9.32 32.48 2.75
N TYR A 171 8.44 33.46 2.60
CA TYR A 171 8.07 34.41 3.64
C TYR A 171 6.74 34.01 4.23
N GLN A 172 6.75 33.70 5.53
CA GLN A 172 5.54 33.51 6.31
C GLN A 172 4.91 34.87 6.58
N THR A 173 3.75 35.12 5.99
CA THR A 173 3.10 36.41 6.19
C THR A 173 2.41 36.45 7.56
N PRO A 174 2.11 37.66 8.07
CA PRO A 174 1.26 37.81 9.26
C PRO A 174 -0.18 37.30 9.07
N VAL A 175 -0.61 37.06 7.83
CA VAL A 175 -1.93 36.49 7.53
C VAL A 175 -1.84 34.97 7.71
N GLU A 176 -2.68 34.44 8.59
CA GLU A 176 -2.72 33.00 8.90
C GLU A 176 -2.93 32.18 7.61
N GLY A 177 -2.13 31.12 7.45
CA GLY A 177 -2.16 30.24 6.28
C GLY A 177 -1.53 30.80 5.01
N LEU A 178 -1.23 32.11 4.90
CA LEU A 178 -0.68 32.72 3.69
C LEU A 178 0.85 32.80 3.71
N LYS A 179 1.48 32.28 2.66
CA LYS A 179 2.92 32.31 2.42
C LYS A 179 3.22 32.93 1.06
N LEU A 180 4.29 33.71 0.97
CA LEU A 180 4.82 34.24 -0.30
C LEU A 180 6.13 33.54 -0.64
N LEU A 181 6.32 33.17 -1.90
CA LEU A 181 7.45 32.38 -2.35
C LEU A 181 8.17 33.08 -3.50
N LEU A 182 9.50 33.06 -3.44
CA LEU A 182 10.39 33.47 -4.53
C LEU A 182 11.42 32.36 -4.74
N GLU A 183 11.51 31.85 -5.97
CA GLU A 183 12.49 30.84 -6.35
C GLU A 183 13.39 31.33 -7.47
N TYR A 184 14.60 30.81 -7.49
CA TYR A 184 15.59 30.96 -8.54
C TYR A 184 15.90 29.59 -9.14
N ASP A 185 15.57 29.43 -10.41
CA ASP A 185 15.82 28.22 -11.21
C ASP A 185 16.19 28.64 -12.65
N ARG A 186 17.15 27.93 -13.24
CA ARG A 186 17.68 28.20 -14.58
C ARG A 186 17.36 27.12 -15.60
N ASP A 187 16.39 26.27 -15.35
CA ASP A 187 15.94 25.29 -16.35
C ASP A 187 15.50 25.94 -17.68
N PRO A 188 16.24 25.73 -18.79
CA PRO A 188 15.90 26.25 -20.10
C PRO A 188 14.84 25.40 -20.80
N TYR A 189 14.40 24.29 -20.21
CA TYR A 189 13.48 23.35 -20.86
C TYR A 189 14.05 22.85 -22.20
N PHE A 190 15.34 22.45 -22.21
CA PHE A 190 16.06 22.14 -23.44
C PHE A 190 15.33 21.11 -24.32
N GLN A 191 14.82 20.04 -23.72
CA GLN A 191 14.12 19.00 -24.46
C GLN A 191 12.80 19.48 -25.02
N GLU A 192 12.08 20.27 -24.23
CA GLU A 192 10.84 20.90 -24.65
C GLU A 192 11.03 21.86 -25.83
N GLN A 193 12.19 22.52 -25.90
CA GLN A 193 12.58 23.37 -27.02
C GLN A 193 12.94 22.55 -28.27
N VAL A 194 13.65 21.43 -28.10
CA VAL A 194 13.96 20.50 -29.21
C VAL A 194 12.67 19.90 -29.77
N GLU A 195 11.77 19.41 -28.92
CA GLU A 195 10.46 18.90 -29.33
C GLU A 195 9.61 19.99 -30.00
N ALA A 196 9.62 21.22 -29.47
CA ALA A 196 8.93 22.33 -30.12
C ALA A 196 9.45 22.60 -31.55
N ALA A 197 10.74 22.35 -31.81
CA ALA A 197 11.31 22.46 -33.14
C ALA A 197 10.96 21.27 -34.06
N LEU A 198 10.91 20.04 -33.52
CA LEU A 198 10.67 18.82 -34.30
C LEU A 198 9.19 18.53 -34.56
N SER A 199 8.32 18.82 -33.59
CA SER A 199 6.90 18.47 -33.61
C SER A 199 5.98 19.67 -33.92
N ASN A 200 6.55 20.82 -34.29
CA ASN A 200 5.84 22.06 -34.57
C ASN A 200 4.87 22.50 -33.45
N VAL A 201 5.26 22.28 -32.20
CA VAL A 201 4.50 22.69 -31.01
C VAL A 201 5.05 23.99 -30.41
N LYS A 202 4.25 24.66 -29.56
CA LYS A 202 4.61 25.96 -28.98
C LYS A 202 5.91 25.87 -28.15
N ARG A 203 6.84 26.80 -28.36
CA ARG A 203 8.06 26.92 -27.55
C ARG A 203 7.75 27.46 -26.14
N ILE A 204 8.48 26.97 -25.15
CA ILE A 204 8.44 27.51 -23.78
C ILE A 204 9.37 28.73 -23.72
N ARG A 205 8.85 29.87 -23.23
CA ARG A 205 9.63 31.10 -23.05
C ARG A 205 10.17 31.17 -21.62
N GLN A 206 11.48 31.29 -21.46
CA GLN A 206 12.16 31.59 -20.20
C GLN A 206 12.61 33.06 -20.20
N ASN A 207 11.75 33.96 -19.70
CA ASN A 207 12.07 35.41 -19.72
C ASN A 207 12.98 35.82 -18.56
N ALA A 208 12.88 35.12 -17.43
CA ALA A 208 13.67 35.36 -16.23
C ALA A 208 13.95 34.04 -15.51
N PRO A 209 15.04 33.92 -14.73
CA PRO A 209 15.37 32.75 -13.94
C PRO A 209 14.68 32.76 -12.56
N PHE A 210 13.51 33.41 -12.46
CA PHE A 210 12.81 33.61 -11.19
C PHE A 210 11.36 33.16 -11.31
N ASN A 211 10.87 32.54 -10.24
CA ASN A 211 9.48 32.17 -10.07
C ASN A 211 8.94 32.85 -8.81
N ILE A 212 7.71 33.35 -8.86
CA ILE A 212 7.04 33.96 -7.71
C ILE A 212 5.69 33.30 -7.49
N GLY A 213 5.24 33.25 -6.25
CA GLY A 213 3.94 32.66 -5.97
C GLY A 213 3.43 32.93 -4.57
N ALA A 214 2.20 32.52 -4.35
CA ALA A 214 1.54 32.54 -3.06
C ALA A 214 0.94 31.16 -2.77
N SER A 215 1.09 30.71 -1.53
CA SER A 215 0.52 29.47 -1.04
C SER A 215 -0.41 29.78 0.13
N TYR A 216 -1.57 29.13 0.15
CA TYR A 216 -2.59 29.34 1.17
C TYR A 216 -3.13 28.01 1.71
N ASP A 217 -2.99 27.82 3.01
CA ASP A 217 -3.54 26.68 3.76
C ASP A 217 -5.03 26.92 4.01
N ILE A 218 -5.91 26.30 3.21
CA ILE A 218 -7.38 26.48 3.30
C ILE A 218 -7.93 25.78 4.54
N TYR A 219 -7.41 24.59 4.82
CA TYR A 219 -7.79 23.76 5.96
C TYR A 219 -6.61 22.88 6.37
N LYS A 220 -6.68 22.21 7.53
CA LYS A 220 -5.65 21.25 7.95
C LYS A 220 -5.43 20.22 6.85
N GLY A 221 -4.24 20.24 6.26
CA GLY A 221 -3.83 19.34 5.18
C GLY A 221 -4.19 19.80 3.75
N ILE A 222 -5.08 20.77 3.55
CA ILE A 222 -5.47 21.26 2.22
C ILE A 222 -4.73 22.58 1.91
N ASN A 223 -3.90 22.56 0.86
CA ASN A 223 -3.13 23.70 0.41
C ASN A 223 -3.46 24.05 -1.05
N VAL A 224 -3.57 25.36 -1.34
CA VAL A 224 -3.64 25.89 -2.70
C VAL A 224 -2.49 26.84 -2.96
N THR A 225 -1.78 26.62 -4.07
CA THR A 225 -0.64 27.45 -4.47
C THR A 225 -0.83 28.01 -5.88
N LEU A 226 -0.69 29.32 -6.03
CA LEU A 226 -0.65 30.01 -7.32
C LEU A 226 0.78 30.48 -7.59
N ALA A 227 1.35 30.03 -8.70
CA ALA A 227 2.73 30.28 -9.08
C ALA A 227 2.84 30.93 -10.47
N PHE A 228 3.76 31.88 -10.63
CA PHE A 228 4.16 32.49 -11.89
C PHE A 228 5.61 32.12 -12.20
N TYR A 229 5.80 31.23 -13.17
CA TYR A 229 7.12 30.74 -13.59
C TYR A 229 7.72 31.59 -14.67
N ASN A 230 8.99 31.97 -14.50
CA ASN A 230 9.77 32.76 -15.44
C ASN A 230 9.04 34.03 -15.95
N PHE A 231 8.11 34.57 -15.15
CA PHE A 231 7.17 35.65 -15.48
C PHE A 231 6.40 35.48 -16.80
N SER A 232 6.21 34.25 -17.27
CA SER A 232 5.56 33.97 -18.56
C SER A 232 4.43 32.96 -18.47
N ARG A 233 4.35 32.20 -17.37
CA ARG A 233 3.41 31.08 -17.20
C ARG A 233 2.85 31.13 -15.79
N ALA A 234 1.57 30.86 -15.64
CA ALA A 234 0.93 30.67 -14.35
C ALA A 234 0.57 29.19 -14.16
N GLN A 235 0.66 28.69 -12.93
CA GLN A 235 0.16 27.38 -12.53
C GLN A 235 -0.57 27.46 -11.19
N LEU A 236 -1.60 26.64 -11.07
CA LEU A 236 -2.35 26.43 -9.84
C LEU A 236 -2.08 25.01 -9.35
N ASN A 237 -1.79 24.84 -8.07
CA ASN A 237 -1.61 23.54 -7.44
C ASN A 237 -2.59 23.41 -6.26
N LEU A 238 -3.27 22.28 -6.18
CA LEU A 238 -4.11 21.88 -5.05
C LEU A 238 -3.54 20.58 -4.50
N SER A 239 -3.23 20.54 -3.20
CA SER A 239 -2.71 19.35 -2.54
C SER A 239 -3.44 19.07 -1.24
N TYR A 240 -3.58 17.79 -0.91
CA TYR A 240 -4.06 17.30 0.36
C TYR A 240 -3.02 16.39 1.02
N ALA A 241 -2.72 16.62 2.28
CA ALA A 241 -1.82 15.80 3.10
C ALA A 241 -2.46 15.43 4.43
N PHE A 242 -2.32 14.17 4.82
CA PHE A 242 -2.77 13.67 6.11
C PHE A 242 -1.73 12.72 6.72
N ASN A 243 -1.84 12.45 8.02
CA ASN A 243 -0.90 11.59 8.74
C ASN A 243 -1.67 10.49 9.47
N PHE A 244 -1.37 9.23 9.14
CA PHE A 244 -2.04 8.08 9.76
C PHE A 244 -1.73 7.92 11.24
N GLN A 245 -0.56 8.36 11.71
CA GLN A 245 -0.20 8.23 13.12
C GLN A 245 -0.94 9.24 14.00
N ASP A 246 -1.22 10.43 13.46
CA ASP A 246 -2.05 11.42 14.16
C ASP A 246 -3.50 10.92 14.26
N ASP A 247 -4.05 10.38 13.16
CA ASP A 247 -5.39 9.79 13.14
C ASP A 247 -5.47 8.53 14.02
N ALA A 248 -4.46 7.67 14.00
CA ALA A 248 -4.40 6.49 14.88
C ALA A 248 -4.35 6.87 16.36
N LYS A 249 -3.64 7.95 16.73
CA LYS A 249 -3.65 8.44 18.13
C LYS A 249 -5.02 9.00 18.51
N GLU A 250 -5.68 9.74 17.62
CA GLU A 250 -7.04 10.23 17.84
C GLU A 250 -8.05 9.06 17.92
N GLN A 251 -7.93 8.06 17.04
CA GLN A 251 -8.74 6.84 17.08
C GLN A 251 -8.47 5.99 18.32
N LEU A 252 -7.22 5.83 18.76
CA LEU A 252 -6.88 5.15 20.01
C LEU A 252 -7.41 5.90 21.24
N GLN A 253 -7.54 7.23 21.15
CA GLN A 253 -8.19 8.04 22.19
C GLN A 253 -9.72 7.93 22.14
N MET A 254 -10.31 7.83 20.95
CA MET A 254 -11.77 7.65 20.76
C MET A 254 -12.23 6.20 21.00
N THR A 255 -11.34 5.23 20.82
CA THR A 255 -11.58 3.85 21.25
C THR A 255 -11.35 3.84 22.75
N HIS A 256 -12.40 4.14 23.50
CA HIS A 256 -12.47 3.83 24.92
C HIS A 256 -12.29 2.31 25.07
N LEU A 257 -11.05 1.81 25.06
CA LEU A 257 -10.73 0.40 25.34
C LEU A 257 -11.22 0.02 26.75
N ARG A 258 -11.41 1.02 27.62
CA ARG A 258 -12.10 0.89 28.91
C ARG A 258 -13.61 0.62 28.82
N ASP A 259 -14.26 0.93 27.71
CA ASP A 259 -15.70 0.69 27.51
C ASP A 259 -15.96 -0.61 26.73
N MET A 260 -14.92 -1.22 26.13
CA MET A 260 -14.95 -2.58 25.58
C MET A 260 -14.45 -3.64 26.58
N VAL A 261 -14.43 -3.31 27.88
CA VAL A 261 -14.13 -4.29 28.92
C VAL A 261 -15.22 -5.35 28.86
N PRO A 262 -14.88 -6.62 28.59
CA PRO A 262 -15.85 -7.70 28.68
C PRO A 262 -16.47 -7.64 30.08
N ALA A 263 -17.79 -7.85 30.18
CA ALA A 263 -18.41 -7.92 31.49
C ALA A 263 -17.67 -8.96 32.36
N PRO A 264 -17.62 -8.78 33.69
CA PRO A 264 -17.17 -9.85 34.58
C PRO A 264 -17.88 -11.15 34.19
N LEU A 265 -17.12 -12.23 34.04
CA LEU A 265 -17.69 -13.51 33.69
C LEU A 265 -18.71 -13.91 34.78
N PRO A 266 -19.90 -14.39 34.40
CA PRO A 266 -20.86 -14.85 35.40
C PRO A 266 -20.24 -16.00 36.20
N PRO A 267 -20.61 -16.15 37.49
CA PRO A 267 -20.20 -17.32 38.24
C PRO A 267 -20.67 -18.57 37.49
N PRO A 268 -19.81 -19.60 37.35
CA PRO A 268 -20.16 -20.76 36.56
C PRO A 268 -21.45 -21.41 37.08
N ASP A 269 -22.39 -21.62 36.17
CA ASP A 269 -23.72 -22.16 36.43
C ASP A 269 -23.70 -23.69 36.45
N ASP A 270 -24.70 -24.30 37.11
CA ASP A 270 -24.89 -25.76 37.12
C ASP A 270 -25.66 -26.24 35.86
N ILE A 271 -26.14 -25.30 35.03
CA ILE A 271 -26.94 -25.59 33.82
C ILE A 271 -26.04 -25.39 32.60
N ALA A 272 -25.78 -26.48 31.87
CA ALA A 272 -25.12 -26.43 30.58
C ALA A 272 -25.83 -25.45 29.65
N ALA A 273 -25.13 -24.41 29.17
CA ALA A 273 -25.64 -23.63 28.06
C ALA A 273 -25.77 -24.54 26.83
N ASP A 274 -26.89 -24.45 26.11
CA ASP A 274 -27.03 -25.17 24.84
C ASP A 274 -25.90 -24.73 23.89
N LEU A 275 -25.27 -25.69 23.22
CA LEU A 275 -24.17 -25.50 22.27
C LEU A 275 -24.49 -24.39 21.25
N LYS A 276 -25.74 -24.37 20.80
CA LYS A 276 -26.27 -23.38 19.86
C LYS A 276 -26.32 -21.96 20.43
N THR A 277 -26.46 -21.83 21.74
CA THR A 277 -26.43 -20.54 22.43
C THR A 277 -25.00 -20.00 22.47
N MET A 278 -24.02 -20.85 22.81
CA MET A 278 -22.60 -20.49 22.80
C MET A 278 -22.12 -20.07 21.39
N GLU A 279 -22.53 -20.81 20.34
CA GLU A 279 -22.26 -20.44 18.95
C GLU A 279 -22.84 -19.07 18.56
N ASN A 280 -24.09 -18.81 18.94
CA ASN A 280 -24.76 -17.54 18.61
C ASN A 280 -24.13 -16.34 19.32
N LEU A 281 -23.66 -16.54 20.55
CA LEU A 281 -23.03 -15.48 21.35
C LEU A 281 -21.61 -15.21 20.88
N ALA A 282 -20.85 -16.23 20.55
CA ALA A 282 -19.52 -16.07 19.97
C ALA A 282 -19.53 -15.38 18.60
N TRP A 283 -20.54 -15.68 17.77
CA TRP A 283 -20.73 -14.95 16.53
C TRP A 283 -20.91 -13.45 16.76
N ARG A 284 -21.64 -13.04 17.82
CA ARG A 284 -21.78 -11.62 18.18
C ARG A 284 -20.45 -10.98 18.58
N GLN A 285 -19.49 -11.78 19.07
CA GLN A 285 -18.14 -11.34 19.42
C GLN A 285 -17.17 -11.37 18.23
N GLY A 286 -17.64 -11.82 17.05
CA GLY A 286 -16.84 -11.91 15.83
C GLY A 286 -15.99 -13.19 15.72
N ALA A 287 -16.31 -14.24 16.49
CA ALA A 287 -15.71 -15.56 16.35
C ALA A 287 -16.70 -16.53 15.68
N ASP A 288 -16.28 -17.16 14.58
CA ASP A 288 -17.10 -18.09 13.81
C ASP A 288 -16.80 -19.52 14.25
N PHE A 289 -17.65 -20.08 15.11
CA PHE A 289 -17.45 -21.39 15.72
C PHE A 289 -17.77 -22.52 14.73
N LEU A 290 -16.89 -23.51 14.69
CA LEU A 290 -17.00 -24.65 13.77
C LEU A 290 -17.46 -25.91 14.49
N SER A 291 -16.87 -26.21 15.65
CA SER A 291 -17.31 -27.29 16.53
C SER A 291 -16.87 -27.03 17.95
N ILE A 292 -17.60 -27.62 18.89
CA ILE A 292 -17.28 -27.55 20.31
C ILE A 292 -17.56 -28.91 20.94
N GLU A 293 -16.59 -29.43 21.68
CA GLU A 293 -16.66 -30.73 22.33
C GLU A 293 -16.16 -30.64 23.76
N ARG A 294 -16.70 -31.50 24.62
CA ARG A 294 -16.24 -31.63 26.00
C ARG A 294 -15.28 -32.81 26.10
N SER A 295 -14.24 -32.68 26.90
CA SER A 295 -13.34 -33.80 27.20
C SER A 295 -14.07 -34.93 27.94
N GLU A 296 -13.55 -36.16 27.85
CA GLU A 296 -14.14 -37.34 28.50
C GLU A 296 -14.24 -37.19 30.03
N ASP A 297 -13.29 -36.49 30.64
CA ASP A 297 -13.26 -36.19 32.08
C ASP A 297 -14.11 -34.96 32.45
N SER A 298 -14.80 -34.36 31.48
CA SER A 298 -15.67 -33.20 31.63
C SER A 298 -14.97 -31.93 32.14
N SER A 299 -13.64 -31.89 32.20
CA SER A 299 -12.85 -30.80 32.80
C SER A 299 -12.38 -29.74 31.79
N ASN A 300 -12.46 -30.03 30.49
CA ASN A 300 -11.99 -29.18 29.41
C ASN A 300 -13.04 -29.05 28.29
N ILE A 301 -13.09 -27.88 27.67
CA ILE A 301 -13.85 -27.65 26.42
C ILE A 301 -12.86 -27.45 25.28
N TYR A 302 -13.02 -28.25 24.22
CA TYR A 302 -12.36 -28.05 22.93
C TYR A 302 -13.25 -27.20 22.04
N LEU A 303 -12.74 -26.07 21.57
CA LEU A 303 -13.43 -25.19 20.65
C LEU A 303 -12.62 -25.05 19.37
N ARG A 304 -13.18 -25.50 18.26
CA ARG A 304 -12.67 -25.24 16.93
C ARG A 304 -13.41 -24.06 16.33
N TYR A 305 -12.68 -23.07 15.82
CA TYR A 305 -13.27 -21.85 15.27
C TYR A 305 -12.46 -21.33 14.10
N ARG A 306 -13.12 -20.62 13.19
CA ARG A 306 -12.48 -19.94 12.08
C ARG A 306 -11.87 -18.64 12.59
N ALA A 307 -10.55 -18.54 12.56
CA ALA A 307 -9.88 -17.30 12.88
C ALA A 307 -10.13 -16.28 11.76
N GLY A 308 -10.51 -15.05 12.12
CA GLY A 308 -10.71 -13.98 11.15
C GLY A 308 -9.40 -13.53 10.50
N ASP A 309 -9.50 -12.95 9.31
CA ASP A 309 -8.34 -12.51 8.50
C ASP A 309 -7.65 -11.25 9.03
N HIS A 310 -8.10 -10.70 10.16
CA HIS A 310 -7.70 -9.38 10.64
C HIS A 310 -6.84 -9.51 11.91
N PRO A 311 -5.61 -8.98 11.94
CA PRO A 311 -4.82 -8.92 13.17
C PRO A 311 -5.39 -7.89 14.17
N PRO A 312 -5.13 -8.06 15.50
CA PRO A 312 -4.25 -9.05 16.11
C PRO A 312 -4.96 -10.37 16.44
N TYR A 313 -4.33 -11.49 16.09
CA TYR A 313 -4.83 -12.86 16.34
C TYR A 313 -5.09 -13.17 17.83
N ALA A 314 -4.25 -12.62 18.72
CA ALA A 314 -4.43 -12.77 20.17
C ALA A 314 -5.78 -12.22 20.66
N THR A 315 -6.31 -11.16 20.03
CA THR A 315 -7.63 -10.60 20.35
C THR A 315 -8.75 -11.60 20.03
N TYR A 316 -8.64 -12.32 18.92
CA TYR A 316 -9.63 -13.34 18.54
C TYR A 316 -9.58 -14.55 19.48
N LEU A 317 -8.38 -15.00 19.84
CA LEU A 317 -8.20 -16.06 20.85
C LEU A 317 -8.84 -15.64 22.18
N GLY A 318 -8.57 -14.42 22.66
CA GLY A 318 -9.15 -13.91 23.90
C GLY A 318 -10.68 -13.83 23.87
N ARG A 319 -11.27 -13.34 22.77
CA ARG A 319 -12.74 -13.27 22.60
C ARG A 319 -13.39 -14.65 22.53
N ALA A 320 -12.78 -15.59 21.81
CA ALA A 320 -13.26 -16.96 21.74
C ALA A 320 -13.19 -17.65 23.11
N ALA A 321 -12.07 -17.50 23.84
CA ALA A 321 -11.92 -18.01 25.20
C ALA A 321 -12.96 -17.42 26.14
N TYR A 322 -13.16 -16.09 26.10
CA TYR A 322 -14.17 -15.40 26.90
C TYR A 322 -15.60 -15.87 26.57
N SER A 323 -15.94 -16.01 25.28
CA SER A 323 -17.29 -16.46 24.85
C SER A 323 -17.65 -17.84 25.41
N VAL A 324 -16.67 -18.76 25.42
CA VAL A 324 -16.84 -20.09 26.01
C VAL A 324 -16.91 -20.01 27.53
N ALA A 325 -16.01 -19.23 28.13
CA ALA A 325 -15.91 -19.05 29.58
C ALA A 325 -17.19 -18.47 30.20
N GLU A 326 -17.89 -17.60 29.48
CA GLU A 326 -19.14 -16.95 29.91
C GLU A 326 -20.28 -17.95 30.13
N HIS A 327 -20.21 -19.12 29.49
CA HIS A 327 -21.25 -20.13 29.50
C HIS A 327 -20.75 -21.51 29.97
N ALA A 328 -19.51 -21.56 30.46
CA ALA A 328 -18.89 -22.78 30.94
C ALA A 328 -19.44 -23.16 32.31
N GLU A 329 -19.72 -24.45 32.50
CA GLU A 329 -20.13 -25.03 33.78
C GLU A 329 -18.98 -25.03 34.81
N ARG A 330 -19.32 -25.25 36.08
CA ARG A 330 -18.36 -25.27 37.19
C ARG A 330 -17.23 -26.27 37.06
N ASP A 331 -17.48 -27.39 36.40
CA ASP A 331 -16.51 -28.46 36.25
C ASP A 331 -15.44 -28.14 35.18
N ILE A 332 -15.64 -27.09 34.37
CA ILE A 332 -14.68 -26.68 33.34
C ILE A 332 -13.52 -25.90 33.96
N THR A 333 -12.35 -26.52 33.95
CA THR A 333 -11.10 -25.94 34.48
C THR A 333 -10.20 -25.35 33.40
N SER A 334 -10.36 -25.79 32.14
CA SER A 334 -9.60 -25.29 31.00
C SER A 334 -10.43 -25.17 29.72
N ILE A 335 -9.98 -24.31 28.81
CA ILE A 335 -10.59 -24.08 27.50
C ILE A 335 -9.50 -24.20 26.45
N THR A 336 -9.64 -25.14 25.53
CA THR A 336 -8.71 -25.39 24.43
C THR A 336 -9.27 -24.83 23.14
N LEU A 337 -8.62 -23.80 22.59
CA LEU A 337 -8.97 -23.19 21.32
C LEU A 337 -8.15 -23.79 20.19
N VAL A 338 -8.83 -24.17 19.11
CA VAL A 338 -8.27 -24.75 17.90
C VAL A 338 -8.65 -23.86 16.71
N PRO A 339 -7.92 -22.76 16.51
CA PRO A 339 -8.12 -21.88 15.38
C PRO A 339 -7.82 -22.57 14.05
N GLU A 340 -8.74 -22.41 13.12
CA GLU A 340 -8.68 -22.93 11.77
C GLU A 340 -8.75 -21.81 10.74
N HIS A 341 -8.05 -21.98 9.63
CA HIS A 341 -8.22 -21.18 8.42
C HIS A 341 -8.27 -22.12 7.21
N ASP A 342 -9.39 -22.12 6.48
CA ASP A 342 -9.67 -22.94 5.29
C ASP A 342 -9.28 -24.42 5.43
N GLY A 343 -9.63 -25.03 6.57
CA GLY A 343 -9.35 -26.42 6.90
C GLY A 343 -7.97 -26.72 7.43
N LEU A 344 -7.10 -25.72 7.56
CA LEU A 344 -5.81 -25.85 8.23
C LEU A 344 -5.91 -25.39 9.68
N VAL A 345 -5.46 -26.25 10.58
CA VAL A 345 -5.30 -25.93 12.00
C VAL A 345 -3.89 -25.43 12.24
N ALA A 346 -3.75 -24.26 12.86
CA ALA A 346 -2.45 -23.65 13.15
C ALA A 346 -1.81 -24.21 14.44
N GLY A 347 -2.64 -24.52 15.44
CA GLY A 347 -2.22 -25.02 16.74
C GLY A 347 -3.42 -25.16 17.68
N SER A 348 -3.19 -25.68 18.88
CA SER A 348 -4.15 -25.65 19.97
C SER A 348 -3.63 -24.77 21.11
N TYR A 349 -4.52 -23.98 21.70
CA TYR A 349 -4.23 -22.98 22.73
C TYR A 349 -5.12 -23.27 23.92
N THR A 350 -4.56 -23.88 24.96
CA THR A 350 -5.29 -24.19 26.19
C THR A 350 -5.08 -23.09 27.21
N PHE A 351 -6.18 -22.48 27.65
CA PHE A 351 -6.22 -21.47 28.71
C PHE A 351 -6.85 -22.06 29.97
N VAL A 352 -6.33 -21.68 31.13
CA VAL A 352 -6.93 -22.02 32.42
C VAL A 352 -8.13 -21.10 32.65
N ARG A 353 -9.30 -21.67 32.96
CA ARG A 353 -10.56 -20.93 33.12
C ARG A 353 -10.45 -19.83 34.19
N ARG A 354 -9.78 -20.13 35.30
CA ARG A 354 -9.53 -19.17 36.40
C ARG A 354 -8.78 -17.92 35.94
N ASP A 355 -7.81 -18.07 35.04
CA ASP A 355 -7.01 -16.93 34.60
C ASP A 355 -7.83 -15.97 33.73
N LEU A 356 -8.83 -16.50 33.01
CA LEU A 356 -9.80 -15.69 32.27
C LEU A 356 -10.72 -14.90 33.22
N ASP A 357 -11.17 -15.48 34.33
CA ASP A 357 -11.95 -14.75 35.37
C ASP A 357 -11.14 -13.59 35.95
N LEU A 358 -9.89 -13.88 36.35
CA LEU A 358 -9.01 -12.87 36.92
C LEU A 358 -8.71 -11.75 35.91
N ALA A 359 -8.62 -12.06 34.62
CA ALA A 359 -8.42 -11.08 33.58
C ALA A 359 -9.63 -10.13 33.41
N THR A 360 -10.86 -10.65 33.52
CA THR A 360 -12.08 -9.82 33.40
C THR A 360 -12.30 -8.92 34.62
N ASP A 361 -11.81 -9.34 35.78
CA ASP A 361 -11.88 -8.56 37.03
C ASP A 361 -10.63 -7.71 37.30
N PHE A 362 -9.72 -7.56 36.32
CA PHE A 362 -8.43 -6.87 36.45
C PHE A 362 -7.57 -7.32 37.64
N SER A 363 -7.79 -8.56 38.09
CA SER A 363 -7.12 -9.18 39.24
C SER A 363 -6.04 -10.18 38.81
N GLY A 364 -5.83 -10.36 37.51
CA GLY A 364 -4.77 -11.15 36.90
C GLY A 364 -4.03 -10.38 35.81
N SER A 365 -2.84 -10.87 35.45
CA SER A 365 -1.96 -10.27 34.45
C SER A 365 -1.88 -11.09 33.16
N PRO A 366 -1.61 -10.47 31.99
CA PRO A 366 -1.32 -11.20 30.76
C PRO A 366 -0.15 -12.19 30.90
N GLU A 367 0.84 -11.86 31.73
CA GLU A 367 2.00 -12.72 32.01
C GLU A 367 1.60 -14.01 32.74
N GLU A 368 0.66 -13.93 33.70
CA GLU A 368 0.13 -15.12 34.39
C GLU A 368 -0.67 -16.01 33.44
N ILE A 369 -1.52 -15.42 32.59
CA ILE A 369 -2.26 -16.14 31.55
C ILE A 369 -1.29 -16.85 30.61
N LEU A 370 -0.24 -16.15 30.15
CA LEU A 370 0.75 -16.72 29.23
C LEU A 370 1.57 -17.83 29.89
N GLN A 371 1.91 -17.69 31.18
CA GLN A 371 2.67 -18.69 31.92
C GLN A 371 1.88 -20.00 32.11
N ASN A 372 0.57 -19.91 32.32
CA ASN A 372 -0.30 -21.06 32.53
C ASN A 372 -0.90 -21.62 31.23
N ALA A 373 -0.89 -20.83 30.14
CA ALA A 373 -1.36 -21.27 28.85
C ALA A 373 -0.48 -22.39 28.28
N HIS A 374 -1.12 -23.42 27.74
CA HIS A 374 -0.43 -24.48 27.01
C HIS A 374 -0.69 -24.33 25.51
N ILE A 375 0.36 -23.97 24.77
CA ILE A 375 0.31 -23.85 23.32
C ILE A 375 0.93 -25.12 22.74
N ARG A 376 0.15 -25.88 21.99
CA ARG A 376 0.58 -27.12 21.34
C ARG A 376 0.43 -27.02 19.84
N ARG A 377 1.22 -27.85 19.15
CA ARG A 377 1.15 -28.04 17.71
C ARG A 377 -0.25 -28.53 17.32
N ALA A 378 -0.68 -28.15 16.12
CA ALA A 378 -1.82 -28.81 15.49
C ALA A 378 -1.43 -30.25 15.16
N GLU A 379 -1.82 -31.21 16.00
CA GLU A 379 -1.87 -32.60 15.57
C GLU A 379 -3.19 -32.84 14.82
N ILE A 380 -3.15 -33.70 13.80
CA ILE A 380 -4.34 -34.05 13.01
C ILE A 380 -5.43 -34.67 13.90
N THR A 381 -5.05 -35.19 15.06
CA THR A 381 -5.88 -35.87 16.06
C THR A 381 -6.29 -35.00 17.25
N ASP A 382 -5.72 -33.80 17.40
CA ASP A 382 -5.96 -32.94 18.58
C ASP A 382 -7.24 -32.11 18.49
N ALA A 383 -7.91 -32.14 17.33
CA ALA A 383 -9.13 -31.40 17.08
C ALA A 383 -10.34 -32.35 17.12
N PRO A 384 -11.46 -31.91 17.73
CA PRO A 384 -12.79 -32.45 17.44
C PRO A 384 -12.95 -32.87 15.98
N GLU A 385 -13.52 -34.06 15.73
CA GLU A 385 -13.96 -34.38 14.37
C GLU A 385 -14.99 -33.31 14.00
N LEU A 386 -14.70 -32.54 12.95
CA LEU A 386 -15.72 -31.65 12.42
C LEU A 386 -16.89 -32.53 11.97
N ASP A 387 -18.09 -32.15 12.37
CA ASP A 387 -19.28 -32.63 11.67
C ASP A 387 -19.05 -32.38 10.18
N MET A 388 -19.44 -33.35 9.34
CA MET A 388 -19.13 -33.29 7.90
C MET A 388 -19.69 -32.03 7.24
N GLN A 389 -20.63 -31.33 7.89
CA GLN A 389 -21.22 -30.08 7.45
C GLN A 389 -20.87 -28.94 8.41
N SER A 390 -20.13 -27.94 7.92
CA SER A 390 -20.03 -26.65 8.59
C SER A 390 -21.43 -26.07 8.82
N HIS A 391 -21.74 -25.59 10.02
CA HIS A 391 -23.03 -24.96 10.32
C HIS A 391 -23.24 -23.64 9.53
N ARG A 392 -22.16 -23.06 8.97
CA ARG A 392 -22.19 -21.85 8.15
C ARG A 392 -21.22 -21.99 6.97
N PRO A 393 -21.58 -22.80 5.97
CA PRO A 393 -20.68 -23.14 4.89
C PRO A 393 -20.57 -22.02 3.85
N TRP A 394 -21.41 -20.99 3.92
CA TRP A 394 -21.47 -19.90 2.94
C TRP A 394 -20.76 -18.66 3.48
N LYS A 395 -19.85 -18.09 2.67
CA LYS A 395 -19.31 -16.74 2.86
C LYS A 395 -19.66 -15.90 1.64
N PHE A 396 -19.94 -14.62 1.84
CA PHE A 396 -20.19 -13.67 0.76
C PHE A 396 -19.27 -12.47 0.93
N HIS A 397 -18.79 -11.94 -0.18
CA HIS A 397 -17.94 -10.75 -0.18
C HIS A 397 -18.35 -9.80 -1.29
N VAL A 398 -18.08 -8.53 -1.04
CA VAL A 398 -18.21 -7.44 -2.00
C VAL A 398 -16.94 -6.61 -1.90
N GLU A 399 -16.29 -6.37 -3.02
CA GLU A 399 -15.02 -5.68 -3.09
C GLU A 399 -15.04 -4.62 -4.18
N GLN A 400 -14.47 -3.45 -3.89
CA GLN A 400 -14.08 -2.49 -4.91
C GLN A 400 -12.59 -2.70 -5.22
N LYS A 401 -12.29 -3.10 -6.45
CA LYS A 401 -10.92 -3.31 -6.92
C LYS A 401 -10.51 -2.16 -7.83
N ILE A 402 -9.36 -1.55 -7.55
CA ILE A 402 -8.77 -0.49 -8.38
C ILE A 402 -7.35 -0.92 -8.75
N ASP A 403 -7.19 -1.41 -9.97
CA ASP A 403 -5.89 -1.75 -10.51
C ASP A 403 -5.24 -0.51 -11.12
N ASN A 404 -4.00 -0.22 -10.73
CA ASN A 404 -3.24 0.90 -11.26
C ASN A 404 -1.89 0.41 -11.78
N SER A 405 -1.59 0.70 -13.06
CA SER A 405 -0.29 0.43 -13.67
C SER A 405 0.45 1.73 -14.01
N GLY A 406 1.73 1.78 -13.61
CA GLY A 406 2.63 2.88 -13.88
C GLY A 406 3.43 2.67 -15.17
N TYR A 407 3.04 3.37 -16.25
CA TYR A 407 3.65 3.34 -17.59
C TYR A 407 3.68 1.95 -18.24
N GLU A 408 2.68 1.66 -19.06
CA GLU A 408 2.59 0.40 -19.80
C GLU A 408 2.21 0.67 -21.26
N PHE A 409 2.88 -0.01 -22.20
CA PHE A 409 2.60 0.08 -23.64
C PHE A 409 2.62 1.50 -24.24
N GLY A 410 3.37 2.43 -23.64
CA GLY A 410 3.42 3.84 -24.07
C GLY A 410 2.24 4.68 -23.56
N TYR A 411 1.35 4.07 -22.77
CA TYR A 411 0.23 4.72 -22.11
C TYR A 411 0.49 4.87 -20.62
N LEU A 412 -0.25 5.79 -20.05
CA LEU A 412 0.05 6.39 -18.78
C LEU A 412 -1.08 6.11 -17.82
N TRP A 413 -0.71 5.72 -16.60
CA TRP A 413 -1.62 5.57 -15.47
C TRP A 413 -2.87 4.84 -15.91
N LEU A 414 -2.69 3.57 -16.20
CA LEU A 414 -3.80 2.72 -16.53
C LEU A 414 -4.52 2.42 -15.22
N THR A 415 -5.71 2.96 -15.08
CA THR A 415 -6.62 2.65 -14.01
C THR A 415 -7.72 1.79 -14.57
N ARG A 416 -8.01 0.71 -13.86
CA ARG A 416 -9.19 -0.10 -14.05
C ARG A 416 -9.93 -0.18 -12.72
N ALA A 417 -11.19 0.21 -12.71
CA ALA A 417 -12.04 0.08 -11.54
C ALA A 417 -13.05 -1.05 -11.78
N ARG A 418 -13.14 -1.98 -10.84
CA ARG A 418 -14.08 -3.11 -10.87
C ARG A 418 -14.83 -3.20 -9.54
N PHE A 419 -16.06 -3.68 -9.62
CA PHE A 419 -16.84 -4.09 -8.46
C PHE A 419 -17.01 -5.61 -8.50
N LEU A 420 -16.45 -6.29 -7.51
CA LEU A 420 -16.51 -7.75 -7.42
C LEU A 420 -17.53 -8.15 -6.37
N ALA A 421 -18.37 -9.12 -6.70
CA ALA A 421 -19.29 -9.74 -5.77
C ALA A 421 -19.18 -11.25 -5.92
N GLY A 422 -19.04 -11.93 -4.80
CA GLY A 422 -18.81 -13.37 -4.82
C GLY A 422 -19.21 -14.05 -3.54
N GLY A 423 -19.06 -15.37 -3.55
CA GLY A 423 -19.22 -16.18 -2.37
C GLY A 423 -18.48 -17.49 -2.49
N THR A 424 -18.22 -18.06 -1.32
CA THR A 424 -17.64 -19.40 -1.19
C THR A 424 -18.62 -20.31 -0.48
N TYR A 425 -18.57 -21.59 -0.83
CA TYR A 425 -19.30 -22.67 -0.21
C TYR A 425 -18.32 -23.76 0.21
N GLU A 426 -18.31 -24.11 1.50
CA GLU A 426 -17.45 -25.15 2.07
C GLU A 426 -18.29 -26.39 2.41
N PRO A 427 -18.50 -27.32 1.46
CA PRO A 427 -19.32 -28.52 1.68
C PRO A 427 -18.71 -29.49 2.70
N MET A 428 -17.39 -29.46 2.87
CA MET A 428 -16.66 -30.29 3.82
C MET A 428 -15.33 -29.60 4.17
N ASN A 429 -14.76 -29.97 5.31
CA ASN A 429 -13.51 -29.37 5.78
C ASN A 429 -12.39 -29.41 4.73
N GLY A 430 -11.78 -28.26 4.47
CA GLY A 430 -10.69 -28.10 3.51
C GLY A 430 -11.12 -28.17 2.04
N ILE A 431 -12.41 -28.28 1.72
CA ILE A 431 -12.91 -28.14 0.34
C ILE A 431 -13.78 -26.91 0.23
N THR A 432 -13.42 -26.04 -0.72
CA THR A 432 -14.10 -24.76 -0.96
C THR A 432 -14.49 -24.65 -2.43
N LEU A 433 -15.74 -24.35 -2.70
CA LEU A 433 -16.24 -23.94 -4.01
C LEU A 433 -16.38 -22.43 -4.00
N GLY A 434 -15.67 -21.72 -4.87
CA GLY A 434 -15.70 -20.27 -4.96
C GLY A 434 -16.30 -19.80 -6.27
N VAL A 435 -17.08 -18.72 -6.22
CA VAL A 435 -17.50 -17.97 -7.41
C VAL A 435 -17.41 -16.48 -7.13
N THR A 436 -16.80 -15.74 -8.04
CA THR A 436 -16.74 -14.28 -8.02
C THR A 436 -17.09 -13.76 -9.39
N ALA A 437 -18.08 -12.86 -9.45
CA ALA A 437 -18.44 -12.12 -10.65
C ALA A 437 -17.96 -10.67 -10.52
N GLY A 438 -17.56 -10.09 -11.64
CA GLY A 438 -17.11 -8.71 -11.75
C GLY A 438 -18.08 -7.87 -12.55
N LEU A 439 -18.21 -6.60 -12.16
CA LEU A 439 -18.79 -5.54 -12.96
C LEU A 439 -17.72 -4.48 -13.24
N GLU A 440 -17.63 -4.07 -14.49
CA GLU A 440 -16.66 -3.07 -14.93
C GLU A 440 -17.15 -1.67 -14.55
N GLY A 441 -16.38 -0.97 -13.72
CA GLY A 441 -16.64 0.40 -13.31
C GLY A 441 -16.08 1.45 -14.27
N GLY A 442 -15.14 1.03 -15.12
CA GLY A 442 -14.51 1.84 -16.15
C GLY A 442 -12.99 1.78 -16.08
N ASP A 443 -12.38 1.99 -17.24
CA ASP A 443 -10.94 1.98 -17.42
C ASP A 443 -10.49 3.05 -18.42
N ASN A 444 -9.18 3.31 -18.42
CA ASN A 444 -8.51 4.05 -19.49
C ASN A 444 -7.45 3.17 -20.18
N ILE A 445 -7.64 1.85 -20.16
CA ILE A 445 -6.77 0.87 -20.80
C ILE A 445 -7.01 0.96 -22.31
N PRO A 446 -5.98 1.30 -23.09
CA PRO A 446 -6.07 1.37 -24.53
C PRO A 446 -5.97 -0.01 -25.15
N VAL A 447 -6.31 -0.12 -26.43
CA VAL A 447 -6.02 -1.33 -27.20
C VAL A 447 -4.50 -1.54 -27.25
N ILE A 448 -4.04 -2.70 -26.74
CA ILE A 448 -2.62 -3.02 -26.64
C ILE A 448 -2.21 -3.83 -27.87
N PRO A 449 -1.29 -3.33 -28.72
CA PRO A 449 -0.80 -4.09 -29.86
C PRO A 449 -0.06 -5.34 -29.39
N GLN A 450 -0.57 -6.51 -29.77
CA GLN A 450 0.05 -7.79 -29.42
C GLN A 450 1.25 -8.07 -30.34
N THR A 451 2.46 -7.75 -29.89
CA THR A 451 3.70 -8.06 -30.63
C THR A 451 4.36 -9.32 -30.06
N GLY A 452 3.95 -10.49 -30.54
CA GLY A 452 4.56 -11.77 -30.17
C GLY A 452 3.59 -12.94 -30.27
N SER A 453 4.11 -14.17 -30.39
CA SER A 453 3.30 -15.40 -30.47
C SER A 453 2.87 -15.95 -29.11
N LYS A 454 3.37 -15.37 -28.00
CA LYS A 454 3.01 -15.77 -26.63
C LYS A 454 2.59 -14.54 -25.84
N ILE A 455 1.29 -14.34 -25.78
CA ILE A 455 0.63 -13.31 -24.99
C ILE A 455 0.49 -13.87 -23.56
N VAL A 456 1.16 -13.24 -22.60
CA VAL A 456 1.04 -13.56 -21.17
C VAL A 456 0.59 -12.29 -20.47
N ARG A 457 -0.69 -12.24 -20.09
CA ARG A 457 -1.35 -11.07 -19.46
C ARG A 457 -1.26 -9.73 -20.22
N SER A 458 -0.60 -9.67 -21.38
CA SER A 458 -0.40 -8.45 -22.16
C SER A 458 -1.61 -8.01 -22.99
N ASN A 459 -2.70 -8.78 -22.98
CA ASN A 459 -3.96 -8.51 -23.68
C ASN A 459 -5.12 -8.20 -22.71
N ILE A 460 -4.81 -7.58 -21.58
CA ILE A 460 -5.82 -7.20 -20.58
C ILE A 460 -6.92 -6.30 -21.17
N ASP A 461 -6.59 -5.49 -22.18
CA ASP A 461 -7.50 -4.64 -22.95
C ASP A 461 -8.64 -5.40 -23.63
N ALA A 462 -8.47 -6.70 -23.89
CA ALA A 462 -9.54 -7.54 -24.43
C ALA A 462 -10.56 -7.94 -23.36
N TYR A 463 -10.14 -8.03 -22.09
CA TYR A 463 -11.01 -8.45 -20.99
C TYR A 463 -11.77 -7.27 -20.38
N THR A 464 -11.25 -6.05 -20.48
CA THR A 464 -11.93 -4.82 -20.02
C THR A 464 -13.16 -4.46 -20.88
N GLN A 465 -13.29 -5.04 -22.06
CA GLN A 465 -14.42 -4.75 -22.98
C GLN A 465 -15.74 -5.34 -22.50
N ASN A 466 -15.72 -6.30 -21.57
CA ASN A 466 -16.92 -6.87 -20.99
C ASN A 466 -17.43 -5.97 -19.85
N ALA A 467 -18.72 -5.62 -19.89
CA ALA A 467 -19.34 -4.90 -18.77
C ALA A 467 -19.45 -5.76 -17.50
N ALA A 468 -19.48 -7.08 -17.65
CA ALA A 468 -19.55 -8.06 -16.59
C ALA A 468 -18.87 -9.36 -17.01
N ASP A 469 -18.26 -10.05 -16.06
CA ASP A 469 -17.53 -11.30 -16.29
C ASP A 469 -17.55 -12.19 -15.03
N ILE A 470 -17.23 -13.48 -15.21
CA ILE A 470 -16.89 -14.36 -14.10
C ILE A 470 -15.39 -14.21 -13.83
N ASP A 471 -15.04 -13.46 -12.78
CA ASP A 471 -13.65 -13.28 -12.39
C ASP A 471 -13.01 -14.61 -11.98
N SER A 472 -13.70 -15.39 -11.12
CA SER A 472 -13.24 -16.71 -10.72
C SER A 472 -14.39 -17.69 -10.48
N PHE A 473 -14.13 -18.96 -10.73
CA PHE A 473 -15.03 -20.08 -10.45
C PHE A 473 -14.20 -21.35 -10.26
N TYR A 474 -14.02 -21.79 -9.02
CA TYR A 474 -13.03 -22.82 -8.71
C TYR A 474 -13.50 -23.78 -7.62
N ILE A 475 -12.88 -24.95 -7.62
CA ILE A 475 -12.80 -25.84 -6.48
C ILE A 475 -11.39 -25.78 -5.90
N ASN A 476 -11.29 -25.58 -4.60
CA ASN A 476 -10.07 -25.62 -3.83
C ASN A 476 -10.13 -26.78 -2.84
N ALA A 477 -9.04 -27.52 -2.70
CA ALA A 477 -8.86 -28.55 -1.71
C ALA A 477 -7.55 -28.28 -0.96
N MET A 478 -7.61 -28.12 0.36
CA MET A 478 -6.48 -27.83 1.23
C MET A 478 -6.48 -28.79 2.41
N ARG A 479 -5.30 -29.31 2.77
CA ARG A 479 -5.18 -30.28 3.88
C ARG A 479 -3.78 -30.29 4.48
N SER A 480 -3.71 -30.50 5.80
CA SER A 480 -2.49 -30.93 6.49
C SER A 480 -2.32 -32.44 6.35
N VAL A 481 -1.24 -32.90 5.69
CA VAL A 481 -0.98 -34.34 5.47
C VAL A 481 -0.11 -34.90 6.59
N LEU A 482 0.89 -34.11 7.00
CA LEU A 482 1.69 -34.33 8.19
C LEU A 482 1.71 -33.02 8.95
N PRO A 483 1.96 -33.01 10.26
CA PRO A 483 1.93 -31.75 10.96
C PRO A 483 3.06 -30.84 10.46
N GLY A 484 2.74 -29.57 10.16
CA GLY A 484 3.63 -28.63 9.46
C GLY A 484 3.82 -28.87 7.96
N LEU A 485 3.19 -29.88 7.36
CA LEU A 485 3.17 -30.13 5.91
C LEU A 485 1.75 -29.98 5.38
N HIS A 486 1.53 -28.92 4.63
CA HIS A 486 0.24 -28.56 4.07
C HIS A 486 0.27 -28.69 2.56
N VAL A 487 -0.84 -29.17 1.98
CA VAL A 487 -1.01 -29.27 0.54
C VAL A 487 -2.26 -28.54 0.12
N ARG A 488 -2.20 -27.90 -1.04
CA ARG A 488 -3.33 -27.22 -1.69
C ARG A 488 -3.42 -27.65 -3.14
N ALA A 489 -4.63 -27.86 -3.63
CA ALA A 489 -4.92 -28.07 -5.03
C ALA A 489 -6.17 -27.26 -5.42
N THR A 490 -6.05 -26.40 -6.41
CA THR A 490 -7.15 -25.56 -6.90
C THR A 490 -7.35 -25.81 -8.39
N ALA A 491 -8.59 -25.96 -8.83
CA ALA A 491 -8.92 -26.17 -10.24
C ALA A 491 -10.16 -25.37 -10.65
N GLY A 492 -10.16 -24.87 -11.89
CA GLY A 492 -11.30 -24.13 -12.45
C GLY A 492 -10.85 -22.86 -13.20
N LEU A 493 -11.71 -21.84 -13.19
CA LEU A 493 -11.37 -20.47 -13.56
C LEU A 493 -10.69 -19.83 -12.35
N LEU A 494 -9.36 -19.72 -12.40
CA LEU A 494 -8.56 -19.30 -11.24
C LEU A 494 -8.53 -17.77 -11.11
N GLU A 495 -8.59 -17.09 -12.25
CA GLU A 495 -8.65 -15.64 -12.38
C GLU A 495 -9.32 -15.27 -13.71
N GLU A 496 -9.59 -13.98 -13.93
CA GLU A 496 -10.23 -13.43 -15.14
C GLU A 496 -9.58 -13.93 -16.43
N MET A 497 -8.25 -14.00 -16.48
CA MET A 497 -7.51 -14.36 -17.69
C MET A 497 -7.17 -15.84 -17.81
N TYR A 498 -7.11 -16.59 -16.71
CA TYR A 498 -6.58 -17.96 -16.71
C TYR A 498 -7.46 -18.95 -15.96
N ARG A 499 -7.52 -20.12 -16.55
CA ARG A 499 -8.12 -21.33 -15.98
C ARG A 499 -7.08 -22.42 -15.94
N GLY A 500 -7.25 -23.40 -15.07
CA GLY A 500 -6.29 -24.48 -14.99
C GLY A 500 -6.30 -25.18 -13.64
N ILE A 501 -5.13 -25.69 -13.29
CA ILE A 501 -4.87 -26.38 -12.03
C ILE A 501 -3.64 -25.75 -11.39
N SER A 502 -3.77 -25.35 -10.12
CA SER A 502 -2.70 -24.88 -9.25
C SER A 502 -2.52 -25.90 -8.12
N THR A 503 -1.28 -26.23 -7.81
CA THR A 503 -0.95 -27.14 -6.70
C THR A 503 0.19 -26.56 -5.90
N GLU A 504 0.12 -26.69 -4.58
CA GLU A 504 1.12 -26.17 -3.66
C GLU A 504 1.39 -27.17 -2.55
N ILE A 505 2.66 -27.28 -2.17
CA ILE A 505 3.11 -27.98 -0.98
C ILE A 505 3.88 -26.98 -0.12
N LEU A 506 3.41 -26.75 1.10
CA LEU A 506 4.02 -25.86 2.07
C LEU A 506 4.55 -26.68 3.25
N TYR A 507 5.80 -26.46 3.60
CA TYR A 507 6.41 -26.97 4.82
C TYR A 507 6.76 -25.82 5.77
N GLN A 508 6.11 -25.79 6.92
CA GLN A 508 6.36 -24.86 8.01
C GLN A 508 6.48 -25.62 9.33
N PRO A 509 7.69 -25.78 9.90
CA PRO A 509 7.83 -26.36 11.22
C PRO A 509 7.18 -25.49 12.32
N HIS A 510 6.72 -26.11 13.40
CA HIS A 510 6.15 -25.41 14.56
C HIS A 510 7.18 -24.45 15.18
N ASP A 511 6.73 -23.27 15.61
CA ASP A 511 7.55 -22.15 16.11
C ASP A 511 8.63 -21.63 15.15
N ALA A 512 8.68 -22.13 13.92
CA ALA A 512 9.65 -21.66 12.95
C ALA A 512 9.23 -20.29 12.44
N ARG A 513 10.19 -19.36 12.41
CA ARG A 513 10.04 -18.05 11.76
C ARG A 513 10.23 -18.12 10.24
N TRP A 514 10.20 -19.32 9.68
CA TRP A 514 10.42 -19.58 8.27
C TRP A 514 9.48 -20.69 7.79
N ALA A 515 9.14 -20.64 6.49
CA ALA A 515 8.42 -21.66 5.78
C ALA A 515 9.01 -21.80 4.37
N ILE A 516 8.85 -22.97 3.76
CA ILE A 516 9.25 -23.22 2.37
C ILE A 516 8.05 -23.79 1.63
N SER A 517 7.70 -23.22 0.49
CA SER A 517 6.67 -23.75 -0.40
C SER A 517 7.20 -24.07 -1.79
N ALA A 518 6.55 -25.01 -2.45
CA ALA A 518 6.73 -25.32 -3.86
C ALA A 518 5.36 -25.32 -4.53
N GLU A 519 5.21 -24.52 -5.59
CA GLU A 519 3.97 -24.37 -6.34
C GLU A 519 4.17 -24.79 -7.80
N SER A 520 3.17 -25.46 -8.37
CA SER A 520 3.11 -25.84 -9.78
C SER A 520 1.76 -25.49 -10.37
N ASN A 521 1.79 -24.76 -11.48
CA ASN A 521 0.61 -24.24 -12.16
C ASN A 521 0.56 -24.73 -13.62
N TRP A 522 -0.53 -25.39 -13.99
CA TRP A 522 -0.87 -25.69 -15.37
C TRP A 522 -2.02 -24.81 -15.81
N LEU A 523 -1.73 -23.81 -16.65
CA LEU A 523 -2.66 -22.73 -16.99
C LEU A 523 -2.96 -22.70 -18.49
N GLN A 524 -4.21 -22.37 -18.81
CA GLN A 524 -4.66 -22.04 -20.15
C GLN A 524 -5.37 -20.68 -20.11
N GLN A 525 -5.03 -19.81 -21.06
CA GLN A 525 -5.67 -18.51 -21.19
C GLN A 525 -7.14 -18.66 -21.62
N ARG A 526 -8.02 -17.89 -20.98
CA ARG A 526 -9.47 -17.84 -21.22
C ARG A 526 -9.76 -16.98 -22.44
N ASP A 527 -10.82 -17.29 -23.17
CA ASP A 527 -11.33 -16.39 -24.22
C ASP A 527 -11.90 -15.12 -23.57
N PRO A 528 -11.40 -13.92 -23.92
CA PRO A 528 -11.94 -12.68 -23.37
C PRO A 528 -13.44 -12.50 -23.65
N ALA A 529 -13.99 -13.03 -24.74
CA ALA A 529 -15.40 -12.84 -25.10
C ALA A 529 -16.36 -13.85 -24.43
N HIS A 530 -15.84 -14.94 -23.86
CA HIS A 530 -16.64 -16.02 -23.29
C HIS A 530 -15.98 -16.54 -22.01
N ASP A 531 -16.63 -16.37 -20.86
CA ASP A 531 -16.05 -16.68 -19.54
C ASP A 531 -15.39 -18.08 -19.44
N PHE A 532 -16.02 -19.09 -20.03
CA PHE A 532 -15.53 -20.49 -20.02
C PHE A 532 -14.76 -20.90 -21.29
N GLY A 533 -14.69 -20.00 -22.28
CA GLY A 533 -14.01 -20.20 -23.55
C GLY A 533 -12.49 -20.33 -23.41
N ARG A 534 -11.84 -20.79 -24.46
CA ARG A 534 -10.39 -21.00 -24.51
C ARG A 534 -9.80 -20.17 -25.62
N THR A 535 -8.66 -19.53 -25.35
CA THR A 535 -7.85 -18.99 -26.44
C THR A 535 -7.07 -20.15 -27.08
N ASN A 536 -7.19 -20.30 -28.40
CA ASN A 536 -6.32 -21.19 -29.15
C ASN A 536 -5.01 -20.44 -29.44
N TYR A 537 -3.91 -20.87 -28.81
CA TYR A 537 -2.58 -20.46 -29.24
C TYR A 537 -2.24 -21.19 -30.55
N ASN A 538 -2.68 -20.64 -31.68
CA ASN A 538 -2.22 -21.08 -33.01
C ASN A 538 -1.31 -20.04 -33.62
#